data_AF-A0AAQ1GPN4-F1
#
_entry.id   AF-A0AAQ1GPN4-F1
#
_cell.length_a   1.000
_cell.length_b   1.000
_cell.length_c   1.000
_cell.angle_alpha   90.00
_cell.angle_beta   90.00
_cell.angle_gamma   90.00
#
_symmetry.space_group_name_H-M   'P 1'
#
loop_
_entity.id
_entity.type
_entity.pdbx_description
1 polymer ?
#
loop_
_entity_poly.entity_id
_entity_poly.type
_entity_poly.pdbx_seq_one_letter_code
_entity_poly.pdbx_strand_id
1 'polypeptide(L)'
;MVRSAFAGDLASWSIGRQLAQWRWTGRWYQYYGATVGMEHLLVGRSERVCPRCIRGFGHLPAVHAFTFVTACPFHASRLLDHCPRCERAIDMMRPRLHLCQCGLDLGTVESIAVSDDEMRVISLVCRRWQLSFMRDIPPRCTDVPDEFNDLDLNDLLRVISFLCRLNEESHRTWCAVTQSKRIRAVSWRVEQVGRLLRAWPHGFENLIRRVRTPLVGGFAHGGAGGVGRASISLFSELPEPKFAFIHRLLVSNMQQGNAGIRLGLAEA
;
A
#
# COMPACT_ATOMS: atom_id res chain seq x y z
N MET A 1 -24.29 23.48 55.37
CA MET A 1 -24.53 22.24 54.60
C MET A 1 -25.14 22.64 53.24
N VAL A 2 -24.31 23.11 52.31
CA VAL A 2 -24.76 23.72 51.04
C VAL A 2 -23.71 23.50 49.94
N ARG A 3 -24.19 22.92 48.81
CA ARG A 3 -23.78 23.04 47.38
C ARG A 3 -22.56 22.32 46.75
N SER A 4 -22.90 21.83 45.53
CA SER A 4 -22.09 21.68 44.29
C SER A 4 -21.36 20.33 44.13
N ALA A 5 -21.19 19.73 42.96
CA ALA A 5 -21.50 20.06 41.56
C ALA A 5 -21.58 18.77 40.72
N PHE A 6 -22.23 18.85 39.55
CA PHE A 6 -22.13 17.89 38.46
C PHE A 6 -20.69 17.75 37.94
N ALA A 7 -20.15 16.53 37.95
CA ALA A 7 -19.07 16.06 37.09
C ALA A 7 -19.03 14.51 37.17
N GLY A 8 -19.39 13.83 36.08
CA GLY A 8 -19.31 12.38 35.95
C GLY A 8 -18.47 12.05 34.73
N ASP A 9 -17.20 11.74 35.00
CA ASP A 9 -16.09 11.59 34.07
C ASP A 9 -16.24 10.45 33.05
N LEU A 10 -15.92 10.80 31.80
CA LEU A 10 -15.52 9.88 30.73
C LEU A 10 -14.10 9.37 31.01
N ALA A 11 -13.95 8.41 31.92
CA ALA A 11 -12.66 7.77 32.17
C ALA A 11 -12.79 6.31 32.62
N SER A 12 -13.02 5.38 31.69
CA SER A 12 -12.84 3.94 31.96
C SER A 12 -12.52 3.12 30.70
N TRP A 13 -11.39 3.38 30.06
CA TRP A 13 -10.69 2.38 29.24
C TRP A 13 -9.21 2.38 29.60
N SER A 14 -8.92 1.87 30.79
CA SER A 14 -7.57 1.58 31.26
C SER A 14 -7.08 0.25 30.65
N ILE A 15 -6.46 0.32 29.47
CA ILE A 15 -5.50 -0.70 29.02
C ILE A 15 -4.14 -0.01 28.97
N GLY A 16 -3.56 0.16 30.15
CA GLY A 16 -2.22 0.69 30.34
C GLY A 16 -1.22 -0.43 30.54
N ARG A 17 -0.19 -0.43 29.68
CA ARG A 17 1.17 -0.89 29.97
C ARG A 17 1.37 -2.38 30.25
N GLN A 18 1.43 -3.18 29.18
CA GLN A 18 2.31 -4.36 29.09
C GLN A 18 2.41 -4.87 27.63
N LEU A 19 2.95 -4.05 26.73
CA LEU A 19 3.34 -4.46 25.38
C LEU A 19 4.76 -3.96 25.03
N ALA A 20 5.65 -4.01 26.01
CA ALA A 20 7.08 -3.87 25.80
C ALA A 20 7.68 -5.26 25.50
N GLN A 21 7.55 -5.69 24.23
CA GLN A 21 8.45 -6.63 23.53
C GLN A 21 7.97 -6.92 22.09
N TRP A 22 7.70 -5.87 21.30
CA TRP A 22 7.50 -6.06 19.85
C TRP A 22 8.85 -6.04 19.13
N ARG A 23 9.35 -7.20 18.69
CA ARG A 23 10.50 -7.32 17.80
C ARG A 23 10.09 -7.02 16.36
N TRP A 24 10.14 -5.75 15.96
CA TRP A 24 10.34 -5.38 14.55
C TRP A 24 11.85 -5.41 14.29
N THR A 25 12.38 -6.48 13.70
CA THR A 25 13.77 -6.52 13.20
C THR A 25 13.84 -5.94 11.79
N GLY A 26 13.21 -4.78 11.56
CA GLY A 26 13.26 -4.12 10.26
C GLY A 26 14.67 -3.59 10.00
N ARG A 27 15.35 -4.15 9.00
CA ARG A 27 16.56 -3.51 8.46
C ARG A 27 16.12 -2.31 7.64
N TRP A 28 16.33 -1.12 8.18
CA TRP A 28 16.17 0.14 7.46
C TRP A 28 17.33 0.30 6.48
N TYR A 29 17.05 0.81 5.28
CA TYR A 29 18.06 1.09 4.27
C TYR A 29 18.00 2.55 3.85
N GLN A 30 19.19 3.14 3.64
CA GLN A 30 19.33 4.41 2.94
C GLN A 30 19.33 4.14 1.44
N TYR A 31 18.28 4.56 0.76
CA TYR A 31 18.15 4.45 -0.69
C TYR A 31 18.04 5.84 -1.30
N TYR A 32 19.15 6.32 -1.89
CA TYR A 32 19.28 7.67 -2.46
C TYR A 32 18.79 8.78 -1.51
N GLY A 33 19.20 8.72 -0.24
CA GLY A 33 18.86 9.72 0.77
C GLY A 33 17.50 9.53 1.47
N ALA A 34 16.73 8.51 1.08
CA ALA A 34 15.49 8.14 1.78
C ALA A 34 15.70 6.92 2.67
N THR A 35 15.23 7.00 3.92
CA THR A 35 15.15 5.85 4.83
C THR A 35 13.89 5.06 4.55
N VAL A 36 14.03 3.81 4.09
CA VAL A 36 12.87 2.94 3.80
C VAL A 36 13.11 1.50 4.28
N GLY A 37 12.02 0.79 4.58
CA GLY A 37 12.03 -0.65 4.84
C GLY A 37 12.43 -1.47 3.60
N MET A 38 13.22 -2.54 3.80
CA MET A 38 13.70 -3.43 2.73
C MET A 38 12.56 -4.15 1.98
N GLU A 39 11.43 -4.37 2.65
CA GLU A 39 10.21 -4.92 2.08
C GLU A 39 9.65 -4.06 0.95
N HIS A 40 9.93 -2.75 0.98
CA HIS A 40 9.46 -1.78 -0.01
C HIS A 40 10.40 -1.61 -1.21
N LEU A 41 11.56 -2.26 -1.21
CA LEU A 41 12.55 -2.19 -2.30
C LEU A 41 12.65 -3.52 -3.04
N LEU A 42 13.02 -3.53 -4.31
CA LEU A 42 13.49 -4.74 -4.99
C LEU A 42 14.75 -5.27 -4.30
N VAL A 43 14.93 -6.59 -4.29
CA VAL A 43 16.04 -7.25 -3.60
C VAL A 43 16.82 -8.15 -4.56
N GLY A 44 18.10 -8.36 -4.22
CA GLY A 44 19.00 -9.18 -5.01
C GLY A 44 19.31 -8.55 -6.36
N ARG A 45 19.22 -9.35 -7.43
CA ARG A 45 19.52 -8.94 -8.81
C ARG A 45 18.27 -8.56 -9.62
N SER A 46 17.11 -8.46 -8.98
CA SER A 46 15.86 -8.15 -9.69
C SER A 46 15.83 -6.69 -10.11
N GLU A 47 15.54 -6.41 -11.37
CA GLU A 47 15.35 -5.04 -11.86
C GLU A 47 14.04 -4.89 -12.64
N ARG A 48 13.48 -3.68 -12.58
CA ARG A 48 12.31 -3.29 -13.38
C ARG A 48 12.72 -2.26 -14.42
N VAL A 49 12.33 -2.49 -15.66
CA VAL A 49 12.75 -1.65 -16.78
C VAL A 49 11.55 -1.05 -17.51
N CYS A 50 11.72 0.15 -18.05
CA CYS A 50 10.79 0.74 -18.99
C CYS A 50 11.43 0.70 -20.40
N PRO A 51 10.79 0.07 -21.40
CA PRO A 51 11.31 0.07 -22.76
C PRO A 51 11.57 1.47 -23.32
N ARG A 52 10.69 2.43 -22.99
CA ARG A 52 10.81 3.83 -23.42
C ARG A 52 11.98 4.56 -22.74
N CYS A 53 12.25 4.32 -21.46
CA CYS A 53 13.43 4.88 -20.79
C CYS A 53 14.73 4.33 -21.39
N ILE A 54 14.77 3.03 -21.67
CA ILE A 54 15.93 2.39 -22.32
C ILE A 54 16.18 3.04 -23.69
N ARG A 55 15.14 3.16 -24.51
CA ARG A 55 15.23 3.72 -25.88
C ARG A 55 15.57 5.20 -25.90
N GLY A 56 14.96 5.99 -25.01
CA GLY A 56 15.06 7.45 -25.03
C GLY A 56 16.26 7.99 -24.28
N PHE A 57 16.54 7.44 -23.09
CA PHE A 57 17.52 8.03 -22.17
C PHE A 57 18.75 7.17 -21.91
N GLY A 58 18.71 5.88 -22.27
CA GLY A 58 19.81 4.95 -22.01
C GLY A 58 20.11 4.73 -20.52
N HIS A 59 19.17 5.07 -19.63
CA HIS A 59 19.26 4.84 -18.19
C HIS A 59 17.89 4.49 -17.60
N LEU A 60 17.89 3.96 -16.38
CA LEU A 60 16.68 3.60 -15.65
C LEU A 60 16.49 4.52 -14.43
N PRO A 61 15.28 5.07 -14.24
CA PRO A 61 14.93 5.76 -13.02
C PRO A 61 15.07 4.87 -11.79
N ALA A 62 15.77 5.35 -10.77
CA ALA A 62 15.96 4.64 -9.51
C ALA A 62 14.62 4.35 -8.78
N VAL A 63 13.55 5.10 -9.09
CA VAL A 63 12.21 4.91 -8.51
C VAL A 63 11.60 3.57 -8.88
N HIS A 64 12.07 2.95 -9.98
CA HIS A 64 11.64 1.61 -10.38
C HIS A 64 12.03 0.53 -9.37
N ALA A 65 12.94 0.82 -8.43
CA ALA A 65 13.31 -0.09 -7.36
C ALA A 65 12.24 -0.21 -6.25
N PHE A 66 11.24 0.67 -6.18
CA PHE A 66 10.19 0.52 -5.18
C PHE A 66 9.18 -0.55 -5.59
N THR A 67 8.82 -1.43 -4.65
CA THR A 67 7.88 -2.53 -4.85
C THR A 67 6.56 -2.08 -5.46
N PHE A 68 6.03 -0.93 -5.01
CA PHE A 68 4.74 -0.38 -5.47
C PHE A 68 4.84 0.53 -6.70
N VAL A 69 6.04 0.77 -7.23
CA VAL A 69 6.23 1.48 -8.50
C VAL A 69 6.19 0.46 -9.63
N THR A 70 4.98 0.18 -10.12
CA THR A 70 4.69 -0.86 -11.13
C THR A 70 4.61 -0.31 -12.56
N ALA A 71 4.53 1.01 -12.71
CA ALA A 71 4.62 1.71 -13.98
C ALA A 71 5.69 2.80 -13.94
N CYS A 72 6.17 3.18 -15.12
CA CYS A 72 7.15 4.24 -15.28
C CYS A 72 6.48 5.61 -15.08
N PRO A 73 6.95 6.46 -14.14
CA PRO A 73 6.34 7.76 -13.90
C PRO A 73 6.51 8.74 -15.07
N PHE A 74 7.52 8.54 -15.93
CA PHE A 74 7.79 9.41 -17.09
C PHE A 74 6.96 9.04 -18.32
N HIS A 75 6.54 7.78 -18.42
CA HIS A 75 5.93 7.24 -19.64
C HIS A 75 4.53 6.67 -19.46
N ALA A 76 4.02 6.68 -18.21
CA ALA A 76 2.73 6.11 -17.83
C ALA A 76 2.51 4.70 -18.39
N SER A 77 3.57 3.89 -18.39
CA SER A 77 3.58 2.55 -18.97
C SER A 77 4.08 1.52 -17.98
N ARG A 78 3.46 0.34 -17.96
CA ARG A 78 3.82 -0.78 -17.09
C ARG A 78 5.30 -1.14 -17.26
N LEU A 79 5.99 -1.29 -16.14
CA LEU A 79 7.38 -1.74 -16.15
C LEU A 79 7.44 -3.23 -16.51
N LEU A 80 8.58 -3.67 -17.02
CA LEU A 80 8.90 -5.08 -17.22
C LEU A 80 9.77 -5.55 -16.08
N ASP A 81 9.41 -6.66 -15.46
CA ASP A 81 10.23 -7.37 -14.47
C ASP A 81 10.67 -8.76 -14.98
N HIS A 82 10.11 -9.21 -16.10
CA HIS A 82 10.49 -10.43 -16.82
C HIS A 82 10.63 -10.12 -18.31
N CYS A 83 11.53 -10.83 -18.97
CA CYS A 83 11.69 -10.75 -20.41
C CYS A 83 10.49 -11.41 -21.12
N PRO A 84 9.82 -10.74 -22.07
CA PRO A 84 8.68 -11.34 -22.77
C PRO A 84 9.07 -12.47 -23.72
N ARG A 85 10.37 -12.63 -24.06
CA ARG A 85 10.85 -13.71 -24.94
C ARG A 85 11.26 -14.96 -24.17
N CYS A 86 12.06 -14.82 -23.12
CA CYS A 86 12.61 -15.97 -22.39
C CYS A 86 11.97 -16.18 -21.01
N GLU A 87 11.04 -15.29 -20.62
CA GLU A 87 10.27 -15.32 -19.38
C GLU A 87 11.09 -15.27 -18.08
N ARG A 88 12.43 -15.20 -18.17
CA ARG A 88 13.30 -15.01 -17.02
C ARG A 88 13.13 -13.61 -16.46
N ALA A 89 13.25 -13.50 -15.13
CA ALA A 89 13.33 -12.21 -14.45
C ALA A 89 14.45 -11.36 -15.05
N ILE A 90 14.21 -10.06 -15.16
CA ILE A 90 15.21 -9.13 -15.68
C ILE A 90 16.27 -8.93 -14.59
N ASP A 91 17.47 -9.40 -14.91
CA ASP A 91 18.64 -9.36 -14.03
C ASP A 91 19.41 -8.04 -14.22
N MET A 92 19.73 -7.36 -13.12
CA MET A 92 20.54 -6.13 -13.10
C MET A 92 21.95 -6.33 -13.69
N MET A 93 22.49 -7.56 -13.62
CA MET A 93 23.81 -7.94 -14.14
C MET A 93 23.77 -8.40 -15.62
N ARG A 94 22.72 -8.06 -16.36
CA ARG A 94 22.63 -8.35 -17.79
C ARG A 94 23.74 -7.63 -18.59
N PRO A 95 24.13 -8.15 -19.78
CA PRO A 95 25.33 -7.67 -20.50
C PRO A 95 25.31 -6.18 -20.84
N ARG A 96 24.13 -5.64 -21.15
CA ARG A 96 23.90 -4.21 -21.44
C ARG A 96 22.51 -3.83 -20.94
N LEU A 97 22.31 -2.56 -20.60
CA LEU A 97 21.03 -2.05 -20.07
C LEU A 97 19.82 -2.48 -20.91
N HIS A 98 19.94 -2.42 -22.24
CA HIS A 98 18.89 -2.76 -23.19
C HIS A 98 18.81 -4.26 -23.51
N LEU A 99 19.83 -5.07 -23.22
CA LEU A 99 19.86 -6.48 -23.65
C LEU A 99 19.50 -7.42 -22.51
N CYS A 100 18.46 -8.22 -22.71
CA CYS A 100 18.23 -9.39 -21.87
C CYS A 100 19.37 -10.41 -22.02
N GLN A 101 19.53 -11.29 -21.03
CA GLN A 101 20.41 -12.47 -21.08
C GLN A 101 20.15 -13.37 -22.32
N CYS A 102 18.92 -13.38 -22.85
CA CYS A 102 18.59 -14.13 -24.08
C CYS A 102 18.84 -13.35 -25.38
N GLY A 103 19.42 -12.16 -25.31
CA GLY A 103 19.70 -11.30 -26.46
C GLY A 103 18.53 -10.44 -26.96
N LEU A 104 17.35 -10.50 -26.34
CA LEU A 104 16.25 -9.58 -26.70
C LEU A 104 16.63 -8.14 -26.30
N ASP A 105 16.43 -7.20 -27.22
CA ASP A 105 16.46 -5.77 -26.92
C ASP A 105 15.16 -5.34 -26.20
N LEU A 106 15.26 -5.13 -24.89
CA LEU A 106 14.19 -4.67 -24.00
C LEU A 106 13.67 -3.27 -24.38
N GLY A 107 14.46 -2.45 -25.07
CA GLY A 107 14.04 -1.14 -25.59
C GLY A 107 13.09 -1.25 -26.80
N THR A 108 13.04 -2.40 -27.46
CA THR A 108 12.11 -2.66 -28.58
C THR A 108 10.76 -3.22 -28.14
N VAL A 109 10.65 -3.65 -26.87
CA VAL A 109 9.41 -4.21 -26.33
C VAL A 109 8.32 -3.14 -26.30
N GLU A 110 7.13 -3.52 -26.77
CA GLU A 110 5.95 -2.66 -26.75
C GLU A 110 5.56 -2.30 -25.31
N SER A 111 5.25 -1.02 -25.09
CA SER A 111 4.90 -0.51 -23.76
C SER A 111 3.38 -0.52 -23.57
N ILE A 112 2.92 -1.10 -22.46
CA ILE A 112 1.50 -1.18 -22.12
C ILE A 112 1.15 0.02 -21.23
N ALA A 113 0.18 0.84 -21.64
CA ALA A 113 -0.33 1.94 -20.82
C ALA A 113 -0.97 1.42 -19.52
N VAL A 114 -0.90 2.19 -18.45
CA VAL A 114 -1.55 1.88 -17.17
C VAL A 114 -2.69 2.85 -16.88
N SER A 115 -3.61 2.48 -15.99
CA SER A 115 -4.72 3.34 -15.62
C SER A 115 -4.28 4.52 -14.74
N ASP A 116 -5.08 5.59 -14.74
CA ASP A 116 -4.87 6.75 -13.87
C ASP A 116 -4.86 6.37 -12.39
N ASP A 117 -5.63 5.33 -12.02
CA ASP A 117 -5.64 4.82 -10.66
C ASP A 117 -4.28 4.18 -10.27
N GLU A 118 -3.67 3.36 -11.14
CA GLU A 118 -2.31 2.84 -10.91
C GLU A 118 -1.29 4.01 -10.84
N MET A 119 -1.41 4.98 -11.74
CA MET A 119 -0.54 6.16 -11.78
C MET A 119 -0.67 7.09 -10.57
N ARG A 120 -1.84 7.16 -9.92
CA ARG A 120 -2.05 7.97 -8.71
C ARG A 120 -1.12 7.53 -7.58
N VAL A 121 -1.04 6.23 -7.33
CA VAL A 121 -0.15 5.68 -6.30
C VAL A 121 1.31 5.91 -6.64
N ILE A 122 1.67 5.70 -7.91
CA ILE A 122 3.05 5.93 -8.40
C ILE A 122 3.44 7.40 -8.24
N SER A 123 2.52 8.32 -8.55
CA SER A 123 2.75 9.76 -8.43
C SER A 123 2.93 10.20 -6.97
N LEU A 124 2.16 9.64 -6.04
CA LEU A 124 2.36 9.87 -4.60
C LEU A 124 3.76 9.42 -4.14
N VAL A 125 4.19 8.22 -4.53
CA VAL A 125 5.52 7.68 -4.19
C VAL A 125 6.62 8.56 -4.80
N CYS A 126 6.52 8.91 -6.09
CA CYS A 126 7.50 9.74 -6.78
C CYS A 126 7.59 11.14 -6.18
N ARG A 127 6.44 11.76 -5.89
CA ARG A 127 6.38 13.07 -5.25
C ARG A 127 7.01 13.05 -3.88
N ARG A 128 6.71 12.03 -3.06
CA ARG A 128 7.25 11.95 -1.69
C ARG A 128 8.73 11.62 -1.67
N TRP A 129 9.21 10.81 -2.59
CA TRP A 129 10.63 10.50 -2.65
C TRP A 129 11.48 11.71 -3.06
N GLN A 130 10.88 12.74 -3.67
CA GLN A 130 11.50 14.03 -3.98
C GLN A 130 12.89 13.90 -4.59
N LEU A 131 13.05 13.03 -5.58
CA LEU A 131 14.37 12.81 -6.12
C LEU A 131 14.79 13.96 -7.04
N SER A 132 15.87 14.62 -6.65
CA SER A 132 16.52 15.78 -7.25
C SER A 132 16.96 15.61 -8.72
N PHE A 133 16.72 14.45 -9.34
CA PHE A 133 16.97 14.19 -10.77
C PHE A 133 15.71 14.21 -11.63
N MET A 134 14.51 14.22 -11.02
CA MET A 134 13.30 14.55 -11.77
C MET A 134 13.33 16.05 -12.01
N ARG A 135 13.42 16.46 -13.29
CA ARG A 135 13.40 17.89 -13.65
C ARG A 135 12.13 18.58 -13.14
N ASP A 136 11.04 17.82 -13.03
CA ASP A 136 9.76 18.27 -12.52
C ASP A 136 9.29 17.35 -11.37
N ILE A 137 9.14 17.91 -10.17
CA ILE A 137 8.48 17.21 -9.06
C ILE A 137 7.01 17.02 -9.46
N PRO A 138 6.43 15.80 -9.39
CA PRO A 138 5.04 15.59 -9.74
C PRO A 138 4.16 16.51 -8.89
N PRO A 139 3.15 17.15 -9.49
CA PRO A 139 2.25 18.04 -8.76
C PRO A 139 1.55 17.28 -7.63
N ARG A 140 0.98 18.03 -6.69
CA ARG A 140 0.25 17.43 -5.58
C ARG A 140 -0.92 16.65 -6.17
N CYS A 141 -1.13 15.43 -5.69
CA CYS A 141 -2.29 14.65 -6.12
C CYS A 141 -3.51 15.27 -5.45
N THR A 142 -4.24 16.12 -6.18
CA THR A 142 -5.40 16.88 -5.68
C THR A 142 -6.62 16.01 -5.41
N ASP A 143 -6.64 14.81 -6.00
CA ASP A 143 -7.68 13.80 -5.86
C ASP A 143 -7.33 12.75 -4.78
N VAL A 144 -6.36 13.06 -3.92
CA VAL A 144 -5.94 12.24 -2.77
C VAL A 144 -6.00 13.12 -1.52
N PRO A 145 -6.46 12.58 -0.37
CA PRO A 145 -6.49 13.34 0.87
C PRO A 145 -5.11 13.88 1.28
N ASP A 146 -5.13 15.05 1.90
CA ASP A 146 -3.95 15.78 2.35
C ASP A 146 -3.07 14.94 3.27
N GLU A 147 -3.68 14.12 4.14
CA GLU A 147 -2.96 13.27 5.07
C GLU A 147 -2.01 12.31 4.35
N PHE A 148 -2.40 11.71 3.22
CA PHE A 148 -1.51 10.87 2.41
C PHE A 148 -0.45 11.70 1.68
N ASN A 149 -0.82 12.90 1.21
CA ASN A 149 0.11 13.85 0.60
C ASN A 149 1.13 14.41 1.59
N ASP A 150 0.98 14.17 2.90
CA ASP A 150 1.83 14.69 4.00
C ASP A 150 2.66 13.60 4.73
N LEU A 151 2.32 12.30 4.58
CA LEU A 151 3.13 11.15 5.05
C LEU A 151 4.54 11.05 4.45
N ASP A 152 5.58 10.88 5.28
CA ASP A 152 6.94 10.57 4.79
C ASP A 152 6.96 9.31 3.88
N LEU A 153 8.04 9.15 3.10
CA LEU A 153 8.09 8.10 2.07
C LEU A 153 7.85 6.70 2.66
N ASN A 154 8.50 6.41 3.79
CA ASN A 154 8.39 5.11 4.40
C ASN A 154 6.97 4.86 4.92
N ASP A 155 6.37 5.85 5.58
CA ASP A 155 5.01 5.75 6.09
C ASP A 155 3.96 5.66 4.98
N LEU A 156 4.17 6.38 3.86
CA LEU A 156 3.37 6.22 2.65
C LEU A 156 3.47 4.79 2.09
N LEU A 157 4.67 4.23 1.98
CA LEU A 157 4.89 2.86 1.50
C LEU A 157 4.27 1.82 2.44
N ARG A 158 4.32 2.05 3.77
CA ARG A 158 3.65 1.20 4.77
C ARG A 158 2.14 1.21 4.60
N VAL A 159 1.53 2.37 4.38
CA VAL A 159 0.09 2.47 4.16
C VAL A 159 -0.32 1.82 2.84
N ILE A 160 0.42 2.03 1.75
CA ILE A 160 0.15 1.36 0.48
C ILE A 160 0.24 -0.16 0.67
N SER A 161 1.26 -0.65 1.38
CA SER A 161 1.42 -2.06 1.72
C SER A 161 0.23 -2.62 2.50
N PHE A 162 -0.22 -1.90 3.53
CA PHE A 162 -1.38 -2.25 4.32
C PHE A 162 -2.66 -2.33 3.47
N LEU A 163 -2.94 -1.30 2.67
CA LEU A 163 -4.12 -1.25 1.81
C LEU A 163 -4.09 -2.36 0.73
N CYS A 164 -2.92 -2.66 0.16
CA CYS A 164 -2.75 -3.76 -0.79
C CYS A 164 -3.11 -5.13 -0.18
N ARG A 165 -2.76 -5.37 1.09
CA ARG A 165 -3.09 -6.62 1.80
C ARG A 165 -4.55 -6.66 2.24
N LEU A 166 -5.09 -5.53 2.70
CA LEU A 166 -6.47 -5.44 3.15
C LEU A 166 -7.47 -5.66 2.01
N ASN A 167 -7.11 -5.27 0.80
CA ASN A 167 -7.91 -5.48 -0.41
C ASN A 167 -7.86 -6.92 -0.95
N GLU A 168 -7.24 -7.86 -0.24
CA GLU A 168 -7.25 -9.27 -0.63
C GLU A 168 -8.41 -10.02 0.04
N GLU A 169 -9.32 -10.55 -0.78
CA GLU A 169 -10.51 -11.28 -0.35
C GLU A 169 -10.19 -12.63 0.34
N SER A 170 -8.96 -13.13 0.19
CA SER A 170 -8.52 -14.41 0.75
C SER A 170 -7.67 -14.22 2.02
N HIS A 171 -8.23 -14.58 3.17
CA HIS A 171 -7.54 -14.55 4.47
C HIS A 171 -6.28 -15.43 4.55
N ARG A 172 -6.05 -16.34 3.59
CA ARG A 172 -4.89 -17.26 3.58
C ARG A 172 -3.58 -16.61 3.13
N THR A 173 -3.61 -15.44 2.48
CA THR A 173 -2.44 -14.84 1.80
C THR A 173 -2.01 -13.47 2.34
N TRP A 174 -2.52 -13.06 3.51
CA TRP A 174 -2.18 -11.78 4.18
C TRP A 174 -0.67 -11.46 4.19
N CYS A 175 0.23 -12.44 4.32
CA CYS A 175 1.68 -12.24 4.28
C CYS A 175 2.34 -12.48 2.90
N ALA A 176 1.72 -13.27 2.01
CA ALA A 176 2.33 -13.67 0.73
C ALA A 176 2.36 -12.52 -0.29
N VAL A 177 1.41 -11.58 -0.19
CA VAL A 177 1.25 -10.47 -1.14
C VAL A 177 2.41 -9.49 -1.11
N THR A 178 2.96 -9.18 0.06
CA THR A 178 4.10 -8.25 0.19
C THR A 178 5.45 -8.93 -0.07
N GLN A 179 5.48 -10.27 -0.15
CA GLN A 179 6.70 -11.01 -0.48
C GLN A 179 6.93 -11.06 -2.00
N SER A 180 5.87 -11.13 -2.80
CA SER A 180 6.02 -11.16 -4.26
C SER A 180 6.21 -9.75 -4.82
N LYS A 181 7.43 -9.46 -5.27
CA LYS A 181 7.78 -8.20 -5.93
C LYS A 181 7.55 -8.24 -7.45
N ARG A 182 6.77 -9.22 -7.94
CA ARG A 182 6.44 -9.34 -9.36
C ARG A 182 5.38 -8.33 -9.77
N ILE A 183 5.55 -7.67 -10.90
CA ILE A 183 4.62 -6.64 -11.40
C ILE A 183 3.21 -7.21 -11.59
N ARG A 184 3.08 -8.42 -12.16
CA ARG A 184 1.77 -9.07 -12.31
C ARG A 184 1.06 -9.36 -10.98
N ALA A 185 1.81 -9.49 -9.88
CA ALA A 185 1.25 -9.66 -8.56
C ALA A 185 0.91 -8.30 -7.93
N VAL A 186 1.70 -7.26 -8.15
CA VAL A 186 1.55 -5.99 -7.42
C VAL A 186 0.66 -4.97 -8.15
N SER A 187 0.73 -4.89 -9.48
CA SER A 187 0.10 -3.82 -10.30
C SER A 187 -1.40 -3.66 -10.08
N TRP A 188 -2.17 -4.75 -10.14
CA TRP A 188 -3.62 -4.67 -9.93
C TRP A 188 -3.97 -4.18 -8.51
N ARG A 189 -3.16 -4.52 -7.50
CA ARG A 189 -3.37 -4.07 -6.11
C ARG A 189 -3.08 -2.59 -5.98
N VAL A 190 -1.98 -2.13 -6.59
CA VAL A 190 -1.63 -0.71 -6.68
C VAL A 190 -2.76 0.07 -7.35
N GLU A 191 -3.33 -0.45 -8.44
CA GLU A 191 -4.49 0.14 -9.09
C GLU A 191 -5.72 0.22 -8.16
N GLN A 192 -6.03 -0.85 -7.41
CA GLN A 192 -7.14 -0.81 -6.45
C GLN A 192 -6.91 0.18 -5.30
N VAL A 193 -5.67 0.30 -4.81
CA VAL A 193 -5.32 1.34 -3.84
C VAL A 193 -5.55 2.71 -4.45
N GLY A 194 -5.14 2.94 -5.69
CA GLY A 194 -5.41 4.20 -6.41
C GLY A 194 -6.89 4.54 -6.51
N ARG A 195 -7.73 3.54 -6.82
CA ARG A 195 -9.20 3.69 -6.84
C ARG A 195 -9.76 4.05 -5.47
N LEU A 196 -9.26 3.37 -4.42
CA LEU A 196 -9.66 3.60 -3.04
C LEU A 196 -9.32 5.01 -2.59
N LEU A 197 -8.11 5.49 -2.90
CA LEU A 197 -7.66 6.83 -2.56
C LEU A 197 -8.48 7.92 -3.27
N ARG A 198 -8.83 7.71 -4.54
CA ARG A 198 -9.71 8.63 -5.29
C ARG A 198 -11.09 8.78 -4.66
N ALA A 199 -11.64 7.67 -4.16
CA ALA A 199 -12.97 7.65 -3.56
C ALA A 199 -12.93 7.85 -2.03
N TRP A 200 -11.81 8.31 -1.48
CA TRP A 200 -11.66 8.48 -0.03
C TRP A 200 -12.63 9.55 0.51
N PRO A 201 -13.22 9.37 1.71
CA PRO A 201 -13.08 8.23 2.63
C PRO A 201 -13.91 7.01 2.25
N HIS A 202 -14.97 7.17 1.45
CA HIS A 202 -15.96 6.12 1.15
C HIS A 202 -15.35 4.85 0.53
N GLY A 203 -14.29 4.97 -0.26
CA GLY A 203 -13.55 3.84 -0.81
C GLY A 203 -13.01 2.91 0.28
N PHE A 204 -12.49 3.48 1.37
CA PHE A 204 -11.99 2.72 2.52
C PHE A 204 -13.13 2.12 3.34
N GLU A 205 -14.22 2.85 3.54
CA GLU A 205 -15.40 2.35 4.25
C GLU A 205 -16.02 1.15 3.52
N ASN A 206 -16.12 1.24 2.20
CA ASN A 206 -16.57 0.14 1.34
C ASN A 206 -15.65 -1.08 1.46
N LEU A 207 -14.33 -0.86 1.45
CA LEU A 207 -13.34 -1.93 1.64
C LEU A 207 -13.51 -2.61 3.00
N ILE A 208 -13.61 -1.83 4.09
CA ILE A 208 -13.80 -2.35 5.44
C ILE A 208 -15.12 -3.12 5.56
N ARG A 209 -16.20 -2.67 4.93
CA ARG A 209 -17.48 -3.40 4.90
C ARG A 209 -17.34 -4.76 4.21
N ARG A 210 -16.60 -4.86 3.09
CA ARG A 210 -16.34 -6.13 2.39
C ARG A 210 -15.55 -7.12 3.25
N VAL A 211 -14.53 -6.63 3.96
CA VAL A 211 -13.73 -7.46 4.89
C VAL A 211 -14.54 -7.91 6.12
N ARG A 212 -15.60 -7.18 6.46
CA ARG A 212 -16.51 -7.51 7.58
C ARG A 212 -17.57 -8.53 7.23
N THR A 213 -18.07 -8.54 5.99
CA THR A 213 -19.12 -9.48 5.57
C THR A 213 -18.58 -10.92 5.62
N PRO A 214 -19.12 -11.80 6.49
CA PRO A 214 -18.93 -13.23 6.32
C PRO A 214 -19.58 -13.59 4.98
N LEU A 215 -18.84 -14.24 4.09
CA LEU A 215 -19.43 -14.78 2.87
C LEU A 215 -20.62 -15.67 3.27
N VAL A 216 -21.82 -15.19 2.98
CA VAL A 216 -23.07 -15.92 3.23
C VAL A 216 -23.01 -17.17 2.36
N GLY A 217 -22.68 -18.30 2.98
CA GLY A 217 -22.58 -19.61 2.31
C GLY A 217 -21.21 -20.28 2.49
N GLY A 218 -20.87 -20.68 3.71
CA GLY A 218 -19.64 -21.45 3.95
C GLY A 218 -19.36 -21.71 5.41
N PHE A 219 -20.16 -22.61 6.00
CA PHE A 219 -19.94 -23.32 7.26
C PHE A 219 -19.28 -22.56 8.43
N ALA A 220 -20.13 -22.25 9.41
CA ALA A 220 -19.77 -21.85 10.75
C ALA A 220 -18.66 -22.74 11.34
N HIS A 221 -17.54 -22.12 11.74
CA HIS A 221 -16.77 -22.44 12.96
C HIS A 221 -16.22 -21.11 13.49
N GLY A 222 -16.51 -20.82 14.76
CA GLY A 222 -16.27 -19.54 15.41
C GLY A 222 -14.83 -19.02 15.26
N GLY A 223 -14.70 -17.79 14.79
CA GLY A 223 -13.46 -17.04 14.81
C GLY A 223 -13.72 -15.59 14.41
N ALA A 224 -13.24 -14.65 15.22
CA ALA A 224 -13.17 -13.22 14.91
C ALA A 224 -12.19 -12.94 13.75
N GLY A 225 -12.43 -13.53 12.58
CA GLY A 225 -11.37 -13.93 11.64
C GLY A 225 -10.79 -12.83 10.75
N GLY A 226 -11.61 -11.95 10.18
CA GLY A 226 -11.15 -10.92 9.23
C GLY A 226 -10.91 -9.55 9.87
N VAL A 227 -11.92 -9.07 10.57
CA VAL A 227 -11.99 -7.69 11.09
C VAL A 227 -11.05 -7.49 12.28
N GLY A 228 -11.01 -8.46 13.20
CA GLY A 228 -10.13 -8.42 14.37
C GLY A 228 -8.64 -8.43 13.98
N ARG A 229 -8.28 -9.16 12.92
CA ARG A 229 -6.92 -9.15 12.36
C ARG A 229 -6.59 -7.84 11.66
N ALA A 230 -7.51 -7.28 10.88
CA ALA A 230 -7.33 -5.98 10.23
C ALA A 230 -7.16 -4.84 11.24
N SER A 231 -7.94 -4.83 12.33
CA SER A 231 -7.77 -3.85 13.42
C SER A 231 -6.45 -4.05 14.15
N ILE A 232 -6.10 -5.27 14.57
CA ILE A 232 -4.81 -5.52 15.25
C ILE A 232 -3.61 -5.15 14.36
N SER A 233 -3.66 -5.49 13.06
CA SER A 233 -2.63 -5.11 12.09
C SER A 233 -2.56 -3.59 11.89
N LEU A 234 -3.69 -2.88 11.81
CA LEU A 234 -3.68 -1.42 11.71
C LEU A 234 -2.97 -0.77 12.91
N PHE A 235 -3.33 -1.16 14.14
CA PHE A 235 -2.73 -0.58 15.36
C PHE A 235 -1.26 -0.96 15.57
N SER A 236 -0.83 -2.12 15.07
CA SER A 236 0.57 -2.57 15.21
C SER A 236 1.48 -2.12 14.06
N GLU A 237 0.97 -2.06 12.83
CA GLU A 237 1.73 -1.73 11.63
C GLU A 237 1.63 -0.26 11.22
N LEU A 238 0.58 0.44 11.63
CA LEU A 238 0.33 1.86 11.32
C LEU A 238 -0.03 2.62 12.61
N PRO A 239 0.92 2.90 13.52
CA PRO A 239 0.65 3.52 14.82
C PRO A 239 0.26 5.01 14.76
N GLU A 240 -0.55 5.45 15.71
CA GLU A 240 -0.84 6.87 15.94
C GLU A 240 0.43 7.67 16.36
N PRO A 241 0.47 9.01 16.15
CA PRO A 241 -0.58 9.88 15.61
C PRO A 241 -0.63 9.96 14.07
N LYS A 242 0.43 9.55 13.37
CA LYS A 242 0.57 9.74 11.92
C LYS A 242 -0.56 9.12 11.10
N PHE A 243 -1.11 8.00 11.54
CA PHE A 243 -2.19 7.29 10.85
C PHE A 243 -3.56 7.45 11.52
N ALA A 244 -3.72 8.40 12.44
CA ALA A 244 -4.97 8.61 13.19
C ALA A 244 -6.19 8.83 12.28
N PHE A 245 -6.00 9.38 11.07
CA PHE A 245 -7.06 9.52 10.08
C PHE A 245 -7.64 8.18 9.59
N ILE A 246 -6.81 7.12 9.47
CA ILE A 246 -7.26 5.76 9.12
C ILE A 246 -7.95 5.10 10.33
N HIS A 247 -7.37 5.27 11.52
CA HIS A 247 -7.93 4.74 12.78
C HIS A 247 -9.33 5.29 13.04
N ARG A 248 -9.51 6.61 12.93
CA ARG A 248 -10.80 7.27 13.12
C ARG A 248 -11.88 6.69 12.19
N LEU A 249 -11.58 6.53 10.89
CA LEU A 249 -12.53 5.94 9.95
C LEU A 249 -12.86 4.48 10.29
N LEU A 250 -11.86 3.68 10.68
CA LEU A 250 -12.09 2.31 11.09
C LEU A 250 -13.03 2.25 12.30
N VAL A 251 -12.75 3.03 13.34
CA VAL A 251 -13.53 3.09 14.59
C VAL A 251 -14.95 3.59 14.32
N SER A 252 -15.12 4.68 13.58
CA SER A 252 -16.44 5.21 13.21
C SER A 252 -17.27 4.17 12.46
N ASN A 253 -16.66 3.44 11.52
CA ASN A 253 -17.34 2.35 10.82
C ASN A 253 -17.70 1.21 11.78
N MET A 254 -16.86 0.86 12.77
CA MET A 254 -17.17 -0.22 13.74
C MET A 254 -18.37 0.15 14.61
N GLN A 255 -18.46 1.41 15.05
CA GLN A 255 -19.57 1.90 15.87
C GLN A 255 -20.90 1.91 15.11
N GLN A 256 -20.90 2.33 13.84
CA GLN A 256 -22.11 2.33 12.99
C GLN A 256 -22.62 0.89 12.73
N GLY A 257 -21.72 -0.08 12.52
CA GLY A 257 -22.11 -1.49 12.36
C GLY A 257 -22.76 -2.09 13.60
N ASN A 258 -22.27 -1.74 14.80
CA ASN A 258 -22.86 -2.20 16.06
C ASN A 258 -24.23 -1.57 16.36
N ALA A 259 -24.45 -0.31 15.94
CA ALA A 259 -25.73 0.36 16.08
C ALA A 259 -26.82 -0.30 15.21
N GLY A 260 -26.50 -0.67 13.97
CA GLY A 260 -27.43 -1.37 13.07
C GLY A 260 -27.83 -2.77 13.54
N ILE A 261 -26.90 -3.52 14.14
CA ILE A 261 -27.19 -4.85 14.71
C ILE A 261 -28.10 -4.76 15.94
N ARG A 262 -27.91 -3.75 16.79
CA ARG A 262 -28.75 -3.53 17.98
C ARG A 262 -30.18 -3.16 17.64
N LEU A 263 -30.40 -2.42 16.55
CA LEU A 263 -31.75 -2.08 16.08
C LEU A 263 -32.46 -3.31 15.48
N GLY A 264 -31.76 -4.14 14.68
CA GLY A 264 -32.35 -5.36 14.12
C GLY A 264 -32.67 -6.47 15.13
N LEU A 265 -32.03 -6.47 16.31
CA LEU A 265 -32.36 -7.38 17.42
C LEU A 265 -33.44 -6.83 18.37
N ALA A 266 -33.77 -5.54 18.28
CA ALA A 266 -34.85 -4.92 19.05
C ALA A 266 -36.20 -4.96 18.30
N GLU A 267 -36.20 -5.29 17.01
CA GLU A 267 -37.38 -5.40 16.13
C GLU A 267 -37.75 -6.87 15.80
N ALA A 268 -37.14 -7.85 16.48
CA ALA A 268 -37.44 -9.28 16.39
C ALA A 268 -37.93 -9.83 17.74
#